data_AF-A0A924WZ95-F1
#
_entry.id   AF-A0A924WZ95-F1
#
_cell.length_a   1.000
_cell.length_b   1.000
_cell.length_c   1.000
_cell.angle_alpha   90.00
_cell.angle_beta   90.00
_cell.angle_gamma   90.00
#
_symmetry.space_group_name_H-M   'P 1'
#
loop_
_entity.id
_entity.type
_entity.pdbx_description
1 polymer ?
#
loop_
_entity_poly.entity_id
_entity_poly.type
_entity_poly.pdbx_seq_one_letter_code
_entity_poly.pdbx_strand_id
1 'polypeptide(L)' 'MKTTYSEAFIEQALVKVYSRGGRTIRLVAEDLNVNHFNLKHWMSMKSGKLSGLVTKEKRPQE' A
#
# COMPACT_ATOMS: atom_id res chain seq x y z
N MET A 1 -13.00 13.48 -14.39
CA MET A 1 -11.52 13.51 -14.40
C MET A 1 -11.01 12.22 -13.76
N LYS A 2 -10.12 11.46 -14.43
CA LYS A 2 -9.39 10.38 -13.77
C LYS A 2 -8.20 11.01 -13.05
N THR A 3 -8.18 10.97 -11.72
CA THR A 3 -7.00 11.36 -10.95
C THR A 3 -5.94 10.29 -11.14
N THR A 4 -4.93 10.59 -11.94
CA THR A 4 -3.76 9.72 -12.11
C THR A 4 -2.75 10.09 -11.03
N TYR A 5 -2.40 9.12 -10.18
CA TYR A 5 -1.38 9.28 -9.16
C TYR A 5 -0.04 8.78 -9.70
N SER A 6 1.05 9.45 -9.32
CA SER A 6 2.40 8.98 -9.67
C SER A 6 2.73 7.68 -8.92
N GLU A 7 3.57 6.84 -9.52
CA GLU A 7 3.98 5.56 -8.90
C GLU A 7 4.65 5.80 -7.55
N ALA A 8 5.54 6.79 -7.45
CA ALA A 8 6.18 7.19 -6.19
C ALA A 8 5.16 7.57 -5.09
N PHE A 9 4.09 8.29 -5.45
CA PHE A 9 3.04 8.64 -4.50
C PHE A 9 2.28 7.39 -4.04
N ILE A 10 1.94 6.48 -4.97
CA ILE A 10 1.26 5.22 -4.64
C ILE A 10 2.12 4.39 -3.69
N GLU A 11 3.43 4.28 -3.93
CA GLU A 11 4.35 3.56 -3.07
C GLU A 11 4.41 4.16 -1.65
N GLN A 12 4.55 5.48 -1.54
CA GLN A 12 4.54 6.17 -0.25
C GLN A 12 3.21 5.99 0.50
N ALA A 13 2.09 6.10 -0.22
CA ALA A 13 0.76 5.87 0.32
C ALA A 13 0.63 4.44 0.88
N LEU A 14 1.14 3.44 0.14
CA LEU A 14 1.16 2.05 0.59
C LEU A 14 2.05 1.84 1.80
N VAL A 15 3.25 2.43 1.85
CA VAL A 15 4.13 2.37 3.04
C VAL A 15 3.38 2.91 4.27
N LYS A 16 2.74 4.08 4.14
CA LYS A 16 1.95 4.68 5.22
C LYS A 16 0.77 3.80 5.65
N VAL A 17 0.08 3.17 4.70
CA VAL A 17 -1.00 2.22 4.98
C VAL A 17 -0.50 0.96 5.66
N TYR A 18 0.65 0.40 5.29
CA TYR A 18 1.22 -0.75 5.99
C TYR A 18 1.73 -0.39 7.39
N SER A 19 2.21 0.83 7.58
CA SER A 19 2.60 1.40 8.89
C SER A 19 1.44 2.02 9.67
N ARG A 20 0.17 1.78 9.28
CA ARG A 20 -1.01 2.42 9.90
C ARG A 20 -1.28 1.97 11.34
N GLY A 21 -0.66 0.87 11.78
CA GLY A 21 -0.91 0.24 13.07
C GLY A 21 -2.39 -0.17 13.19
N GLY A 22 -3.05 0.31 14.26
CA GLY A 22 -4.48 0.07 14.50
C GLY A 22 -5.45 0.97 13.73
N ARG A 23 -4.96 1.94 12.95
CA ARG A 23 -5.83 2.84 12.17
C ARG A 23 -6.46 2.11 10.99
N THR A 24 -7.67 2.50 10.62
CA THR A 24 -8.34 1.94 9.46
C THR A 24 -7.76 2.50 8.16
N ILE A 25 -7.87 1.76 7.06
CA ILE A 25 -7.44 2.23 5.73
C ILE A 25 -8.15 3.53 5.35
N ARG A 26 -9.41 3.71 5.78
CA ARG A 26 -10.19 4.93 5.53
C ARG A 26 -9.55 6.16 6.18
N LEU A 27 -9.10 6.07 7.43
CA LEU A 27 -8.43 7.19 8.12
C LEU A 27 -7.13 7.58 7.42
N VAL A 28 -6.36 6.61 6.94
CA VAL A 28 -5.15 6.89 6.16
C VAL A 28 -5.48 7.51 4.81
N ALA A 29 -6.61 7.11 4.20
CA ALA A 29 -7.09 7.69 2.96
C ALA A 29 -7.50 9.16 3.12
N GLU A 30 -8.21 9.48 4.21
CA GLU A 30 -8.60 10.85 4.55
C GLU A 30 -7.37 11.73 4.80
N ASP A 31 -6.36 11.23 5.52
CA ASP A 31 -5.10 11.93 5.77
C ASP A 31 -4.27 12.17 4.49
N LEU A 32 -4.36 11.27 3.51
CA LEU A 32 -3.72 11.41 2.20
C LEU A 32 -4.60 12.15 1.17
N ASN A 33 -5.82 12.53 1.56
CA ASN A 33 -6.86 13.06 0.67
C ASN A 33 -7.07 12.21 -0.60
N VAL A 34 -7.07 10.89 -0.44
CA VAL A 34 -7.31 9.93 -1.51
C VAL A 34 -8.53 9.07 -1.20
N ASN A 35 -9.11 8.50 -2.25
CA ASN A 35 -10.20 7.56 -2.07
C ASN A 35 -9.68 6.24 -1.46
N HIS A 36 -10.30 5.77 -0.37
CA HIS A 36 -9.92 4.50 0.27
C HIS A 36 -10.05 3.29 -0.66
N PHE A 37 -10.91 3.35 -1.68
CA PHE A 37 -11.04 2.27 -2.67
C PHE A 37 -9.78 2.18 -3.55
N ASN A 38 -9.14 3.31 -3.87
CA ASN A 38 -7.86 3.32 -4.59
C ASN A 38 -6.76 2.69 -3.73
N LEU A 39 -6.69 3.03 -2.45
CA LEU A 39 -5.74 2.40 -1.52
C LEU A 39 -5.94 0.88 -1.45
N LYS A 40 -7.19 0.40 -1.32
CA LYS A 40 -7.47 -1.05 -1.34
C LYS A 40 -7.06 -1.69 -2.67
N HIS A 41 -7.36 -1.04 -3.79
CA HIS A 41 -6.97 -1.52 -5.11
C HIS A 41 -5.45 -1.61 -5.27
N TRP A 42 -4.70 -0.59 -4.88
CA TRP A 42 -3.23 -0.60 -4.92
C TRP A 42 -2.62 -1.66 -4.00
N MET A 43 -3.19 -1.87 -2.81
CA MET A 43 -2.77 -2.95 -1.93
C MET A 43 -2.96 -4.32 -2.58
N SER A 44 -4.13 -4.59 -3.17
CA SER A 44 -4.41 -5.84 -3.87
C SER A 44 -3.50 -6.05 -5.08
N MET A 45 -3.26 -5.00 -5.86
CA MET A 45 -2.36 -5.04 -7.02
C MET A 45 -0.91 -5.32 -6.59
N LYS A 46 -0.45 -4.72 -5.48
CA LYS A 46 0.90 -4.96 -4.94
C LYS A 46 1.03 -6.36 -4.32
N SER A 47 0.00 -6.87 -3.65
CA SER A 47 0.00 -8.27 -3.17
C SER A 47 0.10 -9.27 -4.31
N GLY A 48 -0.56 -9.01 -5.46
CA GLY A 48 -0.42 -9.82 -6.67
C GLY A 48 0.98 -9.76 -7.30
N LYS A 49 1.63 -8.58 -7.28
CA LYS A 49 3.04 -8.43 -7.66
C LYS A 49 3.99 -9.15 -6.69
N LEU A 50 3.71 -9.09 -5.38
CA LEU A 50 4.47 -9.78 -4.33
C LEU A 50 4.35 -11.31 -4.44
N SER A 51 3.21 -11.86 -4.85
CA SER A 51 3.10 -13.31 -5.12
C SER A 51 3.97 -13.80 -6.28
N GLY A 52 4.39 -12.90 -7.18
CA GLY A 52 5.41 -13.20 -8.21
C GLY A 52 6.85 -12.94 -7.78
N LEU A 53 7.07 -12.30 -6.64
CA LEU A 53 8.36 -11.86 -6.10
C LEU A 53 8.61 -12.37 -4.67
N VAL A 54 7.97 -13.46 -4.23
CA VAL A 54 8.40 -14.21 -3.04
C VAL A 54 9.73 -14.92 -3.38
N THR A 55 10.78 -14.13 -3.54
CA THR A 55 12.15 -14.56 -3.31
C THR A 55 12.33 -14.52 -1.80
N LYS A 56 12.05 -15.67 -1.20
CA LYS A 56 12.52 -16.20 0.08
C LYS A 56 13.72 -15.44 0.70
N GLU A 57 13.49 -14.33 1.40
CA GLU A 57 14.49 -13.82 2.36
C GLU A 57 14.21 -14.42 3.73
N LYS A 58 15.01 -15.43 4.08
CA LYS A 58 15.14 -15.96 5.44
C LYS A 58 15.66 -14.82 6.33
N ARG A 59 14.88 -14.44 7.35
CA ARG A 59 15.41 -13.68 8.48
C ARG A 59 16.52 -14.52 9.15
N PRO A 60 17.72 -14.00 9.42
CA PRO A 60 18.65 -14.64 10.33
C PRO A 60 17.97 -14.71 11.69
N GLN A 61 17.86 -15.91 12.22
CA GLN A 61 17.42 -16.15 13.58
C GLN A 61 18.70 -16.21 14.41
N GLU A 62 18.93 -15.18 15.22
CA GLU A 62 19.90 -15.21 16.33
C GLU A 62 19.38 -16.11 17.45
#